data_AF-A0A2W6RJZ4-F1
#
_entry.id   AF-A0A2W6RJZ4-F1
#
_cell.length_a   1.000
_cell.length_b   1.000
_cell.length_c   1.000
_cell.angle_alpha   90.00
_cell.angle_beta   90.00
_cell.angle_gamma   90.00
#
_symmetry.space_group_name_H-M   'P 1'
#
loop_
_entity.id
_entity.type
_entity.pdbx_description
1 polymer ?
#
loop_
_entity_poly.entity_id
_entity_poly.type
_entity_poly.pdbx_seq_one_letter_code
_entity_poly.pdbx_strand_id
1 'polypeptide(L)'
;MSDPLQIKRLLRRPQFLAAAKGVSEARGAVVIQRLDRGDGSSHIGLGFTATKKIGGAVQRNRAKRRLREAARAMLPRHGMPGSDYVFIARMGTTERAWDRLLDDVKSTLTRLATPRHDRGADRPPPARAPSGQDRQNP
;
A
#
# COMPACT_ATOMS: atom_id res chain seq x y z
N MET A 1 -4.04 30.43 -5.34
CA MET A 1 -3.53 29.88 -4.06
C MET A 1 -3.75 28.38 -4.11
N SER A 2 -2.69 27.59 -4.30
CA SER A 2 -2.81 26.12 -4.33
C SER A 2 -3.07 25.62 -2.91
N ASP A 3 -4.23 25.00 -2.69
CA ASP A 3 -4.60 24.38 -1.42
C ASP A 3 -3.54 23.33 -1.05
N PRO A 4 -2.92 23.36 0.15
CA PRO A 4 -1.88 22.41 0.51
C PRO A 4 -2.41 20.97 0.42
N LEU A 5 -1.61 20.08 -0.16
CA LEU A 5 -1.96 18.67 -0.32
C LEU A 5 -2.23 18.02 1.05
N GLN A 6 -3.51 17.87 1.40
CA GLN A 6 -3.92 17.27 2.67
C GLN A 6 -3.86 15.74 2.58
N ILE A 7 -3.17 15.10 3.54
CA ILE A 7 -3.13 13.64 3.65
C ILE A 7 -3.99 13.21 4.84
N LYS A 8 -5.08 12.48 4.57
CA LYS A 8 -6.04 11.97 5.56
C LYS A 8 -5.87 10.47 5.74
N ARG A 9 -6.05 9.97 6.96
CA ARG A 9 -5.95 8.53 7.25
C ARG A 9 -7.21 7.80 6.80
N LEU A 10 -7.03 6.64 6.16
CA LEU A 10 -8.11 5.68 5.94
C LEU A 10 -8.35 4.90 7.24
N LEU A 11 -9.60 4.94 7.73
CA LEU A 11 -9.98 4.38 9.03
C LEU A 11 -10.96 3.21 8.88
N ARG A 12 -11.80 3.23 7.84
CA ARG A 12 -12.93 2.29 7.71
C ARG A 12 -12.63 1.21 6.68
N ARG A 13 -13.01 -0.04 6.99
CA ARG A 13 -12.85 -1.19 6.09
C ARG A 13 -13.32 -0.95 4.64
N PRO A 14 -14.46 -0.30 4.37
CA PRO A 14 -14.88 -0.02 2.99
C PRO A 14 -13.87 0.79 2.19
N GLN A 15 -13.13 1.72 2.81
CA GLN A 15 -12.09 2.50 2.14
C GLN A 15 -10.93 1.62 1.69
N PHE A 16 -10.50 0.67 2.53
CA PHE A 16 -9.46 -0.31 2.17
C PHE A 16 -9.91 -1.25 1.05
N LEU A 17 -11.17 -1.68 1.07
CA LEU A 17 -11.74 -2.53 0.02
C LEU A 17 -11.87 -1.77 -1.30
N ALA A 18 -12.24 -0.48 -1.26
CA ALA A 18 -12.28 0.37 -2.44
C ALA A 18 -10.88 0.56 -3.03
N ALA A 19 -9.88 0.91 -2.21
CA ALA A 19 -8.49 1.02 -2.66
C ALA A 19 -7.97 -0.26 -3.33
N ALA A 20 -8.39 -1.43 -2.83
CA ALA A 20 -8.02 -2.72 -3.40
C ALA A 20 -8.63 -3.01 -4.79
N LYS A 21 -9.68 -2.30 -5.20
CA LYS A 21 -10.24 -2.35 -6.56
C LYS A 21 -9.50 -1.46 -7.56
N GLY A 22 -8.64 -0.57 -7.07
CA GLY A 22 -7.80 0.29 -7.90
C GLY A 22 -6.59 -0.44 -8.49
N VAL A 23 -5.67 0.34 -9.03
CA VAL A 23 -4.40 -0.19 -9.56
C VAL A 23 -3.44 -0.53 -8.43
N SER A 24 -2.55 -1.50 -8.65
CA SER A 24 -1.55 -1.87 -7.65
C SER A 24 -0.19 -2.14 -8.28
N GLU A 25 0.86 -1.75 -7.57
CA GLU A 25 2.23 -1.99 -7.97
C GLU A 25 3.02 -2.56 -6.78
N ALA A 26 3.99 -3.41 -7.08
CA ALA A 26 4.80 -4.10 -6.08
C ALA A 26 6.28 -3.93 -6.40
N ARG A 27 7.07 -3.50 -5.40
CA ARG A 27 8.53 -3.41 -5.49
C ARG A 27 9.15 -3.86 -4.18
N GLY A 28 10.15 -4.73 -4.27
CA GLY A 28 10.84 -5.27 -3.11
C GLY A 28 9.88 -5.81 -2.05
N ALA A 29 9.89 -5.17 -0.87
CA ALA A 29 9.09 -5.61 0.27
C ALA A 29 7.72 -4.90 0.42
N VAL A 30 7.30 -4.07 -0.53
CA VAL A 30 6.06 -3.29 -0.43
C VAL A 30 5.13 -3.51 -1.63
N VAL A 31 3.82 -3.46 -1.37
CA VAL A 31 2.79 -3.22 -2.39
C VAL A 31 2.10 -1.93 -2.04
N ILE A 32 1.79 -1.13 -3.06
CA ILE A 32 0.94 0.04 -2.90
C ILE A 32 -0.24 -0.12 -3.85
N GLN A 33 -1.44 -0.03 -3.29
CA GLN A 33 -2.69 0.09 -4.03
C GLN A 33 -3.04 1.58 -4.14
N ARG A 34 -3.51 2.01 -5.31
CA ARG A 34 -4.03 3.35 -5.55
C ARG A 34 -5.41 3.24 -6.18
N LEU A 35 -6.39 3.90 -5.58
CA LEU A 35 -7.67 4.19 -6.22
C LEU A 35 -7.75 5.68 -6.52
N ASP A 36 -8.00 6.04 -7.77
CA ASP A 36 -8.45 7.38 -8.13
C ASP A 36 -9.92 7.52 -7.74
N ARG A 37 -10.25 8.47 -6.86
CA ARG A 37 -11.64 8.58 -6.37
C ARG A 37 -12.56 9.24 -7.41
N GLY A 38 -12.03 10.09 -8.29
CA GLY A 38 -12.83 10.85 -9.25
C GLY A 38 -13.90 11.74 -8.62
N ASP A 39 -13.80 12.04 -7.32
CA ASP A 39 -14.82 12.73 -6.51
C ASP A 39 -14.60 14.25 -6.42
N GLY A 40 -13.64 14.78 -7.20
CA GLY A 40 -13.26 16.20 -7.19
C GLY A 40 -12.49 16.65 -5.96
N SER A 41 -12.22 15.76 -4.99
CA SER A 41 -11.49 16.14 -3.78
C SER A 41 -9.97 16.18 -4.02
N SER A 42 -9.29 17.17 -3.43
CA SER A 42 -7.84 17.37 -3.59
C SER A 42 -7.00 16.55 -2.60
N HIS A 43 -7.60 16.01 -1.53
CA HIS A 43 -6.87 15.32 -0.48
C HIS A 43 -6.42 13.91 -0.91
N ILE A 44 -5.42 13.37 -0.22
CA ILE A 44 -4.97 11.99 -0.36
C ILE A 44 -5.47 11.17 0.82
N GLY A 45 -6.04 10.01 0.57
CA GLY A 45 -6.30 9.00 1.59
C GLY A 45 -5.09 8.09 1.79
N LEU A 46 -4.73 7.76 3.03
CA LEU A 46 -3.59 6.91 3.35
C LEU A 46 -3.94 5.82 4.37
N GLY A 47 -3.79 4.56 3.98
CA GLY A 47 -3.97 3.37 4.81
C GLY A 47 -2.73 2.47 4.83
N PHE A 48 -2.62 1.65 5.88
CA PHE A 48 -1.53 0.69 6.05
C PHE A 48 -2.06 -0.67 6.46
N THR A 49 -1.55 -1.72 5.82
CA THR A 49 -1.81 -3.11 6.19
C THR A 49 -0.50 -3.88 6.29
N ALA A 50 -0.51 -4.96 7.06
CA ALA A 50 0.61 -5.89 7.16
C ALA A 50 0.07 -7.31 7.04
N THR A 51 0.63 -8.07 6.11
CA THR A 51 0.22 -9.46 5.89
C THR A 51 0.54 -10.33 7.11
N LYS A 52 -0.21 -11.41 7.30
CA LYS A 52 0.08 -12.42 8.34
C LYS A 52 1.45 -13.07 8.15
N LYS A 53 1.93 -13.13 6.90
CA LYS A 53 3.21 -13.76 6.54
C LYS A 53 4.40 -13.12 7.27
N ILE A 54 4.37 -11.81 7.55
CA ILE A 54 5.44 -11.06 8.24
C ILE A 54 5.80 -11.66 9.62
N GLY A 55 4.84 -12.29 10.29
CA GLY A 55 5.01 -12.84 11.63
C GLY A 55 4.04 -12.26 12.65
N GLY A 56 4.48 -12.23 13.90
CA GLY A 56 3.68 -11.84 15.06
C GLY A 56 3.25 -10.37 15.07
N ALA A 57 2.53 -9.98 16.12
CA ALA A 57 2.02 -8.62 16.27
C ALA A 57 3.14 -7.58 16.27
N VAL A 58 4.27 -7.88 16.92
CA VAL A 58 5.43 -6.97 17.02
C VAL A 58 6.06 -6.74 15.64
N GLN A 59 6.33 -7.81 14.87
CA GLN A 59 6.93 -7.69 13.54
C GLN A 59 6.00 -6.93 12.59
N ARG A 60 4.69 -7.23 12.61
CA ARG A 60 3.69 -6.49 11.80
C ARG A 60 3.59 -5.02 12.19
N ASN A 61 3.66 -4.71 13.49
CA ASN A 61 3.63 -3.32 13.96
C ASN A 61 4.90 -2.56 13.59
N ARG A 62 6.07 -3.21 13.67
CA ARG A 62 7.35 -2.66 13.20
C ARG A 62 7.31 -2.37 11.70
N ALA A 63 6.81 -3.32 10.89
CA ALA A 63 6.62 -3.11 9.45
C ALA A 63 5.70 -1.91 9.14
N LYS A 64 4.53 -1.81 9.82
CA LYS A 64 3.63 -0.65 9.65
C LYS A 64 4.28 0.67 10.09
N ARG A 65 5.11 0.66 11.14
CA ARG A 65 5.86 1.86 11.57
C ARG A 65 6.85 2.29 10.48
N ARG A 66 7.65 1.37 9.93
CA ARG A 66 8.57 1.66 8.82
C ARG A 66 7.85 2.21 7.59
N LEU A 67 6.74 1.58 7.18
CA LEU A 67 5.96 2.07 6.04
C LEU A 67 5.32 3.44 6.28
N ARG A 68 4.92 3.76 7.51
CA ARG A 68 4.41 5.10 7.85
C ARG A 68 5.45 6.17 7.64
N GLU A 69 6.67 5.95 8.13
CA GLU A 69 7.76 6.90 7.93
C GLU A 69 8.14 7.02 6.44
N ALA A 70 8.16 5.91 5.71
CA ALA A 70 8.48 5.93 4.28
C ALA A 70 7.40 6.67 3.47
N ALA A 71 6.13 6.44 3.79
CA ALA A 71 5.01 7.16 3.19
C ALA A 71 5.06 8.65 3.54
N ARG A 72 5.40 9.02 4.78
CA ARG A 72 5.56 10.43 5.19
C ARG A 72 6.62 11.15 4.36
N ALA A 73 7.72 10.47 4.04
CA ALA A 73 8.81 11.03 3.25
C ALA A 73 8.48 11.12 1.75
N MET A 74 7.78 10.13 1.19
CA MET A 74 7.64 9.96 -0.26
C MET A 74 6.26 10.37 -0.81
N LEU A 75 5.18 10.14 -0.06
CA LEU A 75 3.82 10.35 -0.55
C LEU A 75 3.50 11.83 -0.87
N PRO A 76 3.89 12.83 -0.07
CA PRO A 76 3.65 14.23 -0.42
C PRO A 76 4.31 14.67 -1.74
N ARG A 77 5.39 13.98 -2.15
CA ARG A 77 6.20 14.33 -3.32
C ARG A 77 5.77 13.59 -4.59
N HIS A 78 5.27 12.37 -4.43
CA HIS A 78 5.02 11.45 -5.54
C HIS A 78 3.58 10.94 -5.60
N GLY A 79 2.75 11.27 -4.62
CA GLY A 79 1.34 10.90 -4.57
C GLY A 79 0.48 11.83 -5.42
N MET A 80 -0.49 11.25 -6.11
CA MET A 80 -1.53 11.98 -6.84
C MET A 80 -2.64 12.46 -5.91
N PRO A 81 -3.00 13.76 -5.94
CA PRO A 81 -4.20 14.30 -5.32
C PRO A 81 -5.46 13.52 -5.70
N GLY A 82 -6.49 13.53 -4.85
CA GLY A 82 -7.76 12.85 -5.15
C GLY A 82 -7.72 11.32 -5.11
N SER A 83 -6.59 10.74 -4.71
CA SER A 83 -6.41 9.29 -4.66
C SER A 83 -6.35 8.73 -3.24
N ASP A 84 -6.79 7.48 -3.07
CA ASP A 84 -6.61 6.67 -1.88
C ASP A 84 -5.45 5.69 -2.07
N TYR A 85 -4.50 5.69 -1.14
CA TYR A 85 -3.36 4.78 -1.12
C TYR A 85 -3.45 3.81 0.05
N VAL A 86 -3.21 2.52 -0.23
CA VAL A 86 -3.01 1.52 0.81
C VAL A 86 -1.65 0.87 0.64
N PHE A 87 -0.79 1.08 1.63
CA PHE A 87 0.54 0.49 1.71
C PHE A 87 0.45 -0.85 2.42
N ILE A 88 0.91 -1.92 1.77
CA ILE A 88 0.85 -3.28 2.27
C ILE A 88 2.28 -3.77 2.50
N ALA A 89 2.62 -4.01 3.76
CA ALA A 89 3.89 -4.64 4.11
C ALA A 89 3.88 -6.13 3.69
N ARG A 90 4.96 -6.56 3.04
CA ARG A 90 5.27 -7.97 2.76
C ARG A 90 6.43 -8.48 3.63
N MET A 91 6.74 -9.77 3.47
CA MET A 91 7.98 -10.36 4.00
C MET A 91 9.19 -9.50 3.63
N GLY A 92 10.12 -9.36 4.58
CA GLY A 92 11.32 -8.55 4.41
C GLY A 92 11.15 -7.05 4.66
N THR A 93 9.92 -6.51 4.84
CA THR A 93 9.73 -5.06 5.08
C THR A 93 10.47 -4.58 6.33
N THR A 94 10.53 -5.46 7.32
CA THR A 94 11.07 -5.18 8.65
C THR A 94 12.60 -5.11 8.63
N GLU A 95 13.24 -5.93 7.82
CA GLU A 95 14.69 -6.11 7.70
C GLU A 95 15.31 -5.28 6.57
N ARG A 96 14.50 -4.88 5.57
CA ARG A 96 14.99 -4.15 4.39
C ARG A 96 15.65 -2.85 4.78
N ALA A 97 16.87 -2.61 4.27
CA ALA A 97 17.61 -1.37 4.49
C ALA A 97 16.74 -0.13 4.22
N TRP A 98 16.91 0.91 5.03
CA TRP A 98 16.00 2.07 5.01
C TRP A 98 15.95 2.75 3.63
N ASP A 99 17.10 3.05 3.05
CA ASP A 99 17.17 3.71 1.74
C ASP A 99 16.54 2.86 0.64
N ARG A 100 16.74 1.54 0.69
CA ARG A 100 16.08 0.60 -0.24
C ARG A 100 14.57 0.56 -0.07
N LEU A 101 14.06 0.74 1.15
CA LEU A 101 12.62 0.85 1.38
C LEU A 101 12.06 2.17 0.83
N LEU A 102 12.80 3.28 0.97
CA LEU A 102 12.43 4.55 0.35
C LEU A 102 12.43 4.46 -1.18
N ASP A 103 13.43 3.82 -1.77
CA ASP A 103 13.52 3.57 -3.21
C ASP A 103 12.37 2.72 -3.73
N ASP A 104 12.03 1.63 -3.02
CA ASP A 104 10.89 0.77 -3.37
C ASP A 104 9.59 1.59 -3.37
N VAL A 105 9.36 2.39 -2.33
CA VAL A 105 8.17 3.24 -2.19
C VAL A 105 8.13 4.30 -3.30
N LYS A 106 9.22 5.05 -3.50
CA LYS A 106 9.34 6.07 -4.54
C LYS A 106 9.07 5.50 -5.92
N SER A 107 9.70 4.37 -6.24
CA SER A 107 9.54 3.70 -7.54
C SER A 107 8.10 3.24 -7.77
N THR A 108 7.46 2.72 -6.71
CA THR A 108 6.06 2.28 -6.77
C THR A 108 5.12 3.46 -6.96
N LEU A 109 5.28 4.55 -6.20
CA LEU A 109 4.44 5.75 -6.33
C LEU A 109 4.59 6.41 -7.70
N THR A 110 5.83 6.57 -8.18
CA THR A 110 6.12 7.13 -9.51
C THR A 110 5.44 6.30 -10.60
N ARG A 111 5.46 4.97 -10.46
CA ARG A 111 4.81 4.08 -11.42
C ARG A 111 3.28 4.19 -11.38
N LEU A 112 2.69 4.36 -10.20
CA LEU A 112 1.25 4.52 -10.00
C LEU A 112 0.72 5.89 -10.43
N ALA A 113 1.59 6.90 -10.49
CA ALA A 113 1.27 8.27 -10.93
C ALA A 113 1.15 8.39 -12.46
N THR A 114 1.78 7.49 -13.22
CA THR A 114 1.65 7.50 -14.69
C THR A 114 0.29 6.91 -15.09
N PRO A 115 -0.53 7.60 -15.90
CA PRO A 115 -1.72 7.02 -16.49
C PRO A 115 -1.29 5.84 -17.38
N ARG A 116 -1.53 4.62 -16.92
CA ARG A 116 -1.52 3.48 -17.82
C ARG A 116 -2.90 3.42 -18.46
N HIS A 117 -2.98 3.81 -19.72
CA HIS A 117 -3.99 3.22 -20.60
C HIS A 117 -3.86 1.71 -20.47
N ASP A 118 -4.92 1.08 -19.98
CA ASP A 118 -5.26 -0.33 -20.12
C ASP A 118 -4.09 -1.30 -20.26
N ARG A 119 -3.55 -1.71 -19.11
CA ARG A 119 -3.05 -3.08 -18.94
C ARG A 119 -3.77 -3.76 -17.80
N GLY A 120 -5.10 -3.68 -17.81
CA GLY A 120 -5.95 -4.62 -17.09
C GLY A 120 -6.13 -5.87 -17.93
N ALA A 121 -5.38 -6.94 -17.65
CA ALA A 121 -5.76 -8.30 -18.06
C ALA A 121 -4.89 -9.40 -17.44
N ASP A 122 -3.64 -9.15 -17.03
CA ASP A 122 -2.69 -10.27 -16.84
C ASP A 122 -2.05 -10.39 -15.46
N ARG A 123 -2.71 -9.85 -14.41
CA ARG A 123 -2.31 -10.20 -13.03
C ARG A 123 -3.47 -10.87 -12.32
N PRO A 124 -3.44 -12.19 -12.12
CA PRO A 124 -4.46 -12.84 -11.32
C PRO A 124 -4.45 -12.20 -9.93
N PRO A 125 -5.63 -12.01 -9.31
CA PRO A 125 -5.70 -11.57 -7.92
C PRO A 125 -4.83 -12.51 -7.09
N PRO A 126 -4.07 -12.00 -6.09
CA PRO A 126 -3.26 -12.88 -5.26
C PRO A 126 -4.19 -13.96 -4.68
N ALA A 127 -3.93 -15.21 -5.08
CA ALA A 127 -4.68 -16.37 -4.62
C ALA A 127 -4.82 -16.27 -3.09
N ARG A 128 -6.06 -16.37 -2.60
CA ARG A 128 -6.34 -16.53 -1.17
C ARG A 128 -5.37 -17.58 -0.64
N ALA A 129 -4.48 -17.18 0.25
CA ALA A 129 -3.60 -18.12 0.92
C ALA A 129 -4.49 -19.16 1.61
N PRO A 130 -4.26 -20.48 1.44
CA PRO A 130 -5.07 -21.49 2.09
C PRO A 130 -4.96 -21.28 3.60
N SER A 131 -6.10 -21.00 4.22
CA SER A 131 -6.28 -21.08 5.66
C SER A 131 -6.09 -22.53 6.06
N GLY A 132 -5.00 -22.81 6.77
CA GLY A 132 -4.76 -24.13 7.36
C GLY A 132 -5.87 -24.50 8.34
N GLN A 133 -6.58 -25.57 8.00
CA GLN A 133 -7.20 -26.55 8.89
C GLN A 133 -6.37 -27.83 8.68
N ASP A 134 -6.14 -28.73 9.63
CA ASP A 134 -6.48 -28.79 11.03
C ASP A 134 -5.44 -29.72 11.66
N ARG A 135 -5.11 -29.48 12.93
CA ARG A 135 -4.34 -30.43 13.72
C ARG A 135 -5.27 -31.59 14.05
N GLN A 136 -4.95 -32.79 13.57
CA GLN A 136 -5.29 -34.03 14.26
C GLN A 136 -4.00 -34.83 14.40
N ASN A 137 -3.68 -35.14 15.64
CA ASN A 137 -2.55 -35.94 16.07
C ASN A 137 -2.97 -36.57 17.40
N PRO A 138 -2.42 -37.73 17.73
CA PRO A 138 -2.65 -39.03 17.10
C PRO A 138 -3.85 -39.78 17.69
#